data_AF-A0A1V5ZAU5-F1
#
_entry.id   AF-A0A1V5ZAU5-F1
#
_cell.length_a   1.000
_cell.length_b   1.000
_cell.length_c   1.000
_cell.angle_alpha   90.00
_cell.angle_beta   90.00
_cell.angle_gamma   90.00
#
_symmetry.space_group_name_H-M   'P 1'
#
loop_
_entity.id
_entity.type
_entity.pdbx_description
1 polymer ?
#
loop_
_entity_poly.entity_id
_entity_poly.type
_entity_poly.pdbx_seq_one_letter_code
_entity_poly.pdbx_strand_id
1 'polypeptide(L)'
;MDSAVLAEFVQALVEIDYRGTIGFEVAPVGSESPTDVIATAKAFFDEARNSVNVAYARPSGYAFRSHRFFPEAALARVNEIRVEQPELVEELLSVRPRREKLTADGHLTILAADHPARNVTQVGDDPVAMGNRLDYLGRIMRVLVASEIDGLMATSDVIDDVVLADYVLQECGKPSVLEKRLLIASMNRTGLAGAEYEMMDKMSSYRSAKRIAQMNLDGAKLLLRISAPDKYDRYVLQTIDWCAEAIEQCNDLKLPVFLEPLPVERTETGYRTIKQPDPMIRVIGVAQALSHSTARTWLKIPYTDEFDRVAKATTLPLLLLGGEATGRPWLTVEEFVRGLGAGANVRGALVGRNVLFPGDEDPAVVAQAIHSVVHEHADAVSAMNAARERRGSMMDFFAL
;
A
#
# COMPACT_ATOMS: atom_id res chain seq x y z
N MET A 1 16.80 11.88 -33.05
CA MET A 1 17.20 11.04 -31.90
C MET A 1 15.91 10.55 -31.28
N ASP A 2 15.75 9.24 -31.10
CA ASP A 2 14.57 8.68 -30.44
C ASP A 2 14.73 8.89 -28.93
N SER A 3 13.76 9.51 -28.26
CA SER A 3 13.83 9.75 -26.80
C SER A 3 13.89 8.44 -26.02
N ALA A 4 13.35 7.34 -26.57
CA ALA A 4 13.44 6.02 -25.98
C ALA A 4 14.89 5.50 -25.90
N VAL A 5 15.65 5.62 -26.99
CA VAL A 5 17.07 5.20 -27.03
C VAL A 5 17.91 6.02 -26.06
N LEU A 6 17.63 7.32 -25.96
CA LEU A 6 18.34 8.18 -25.01
C LEU A 6 17.98 7.85 -23.56
N ALA A 7 16.72 7.51 -23.28
CA ALA A 7 16.28 7.07 -21.96
C ALA A 7 16.96 5.75 -21.54
N GLU A 8 17.06 4.77 -22.45
CA GLU A 8 17.79 3.52 -22.21
C GLU A 8 19.27 3.79 -21.89
N PHE A 9 19.91 4.68 -22.65
CA PHE A 9 21.29 5.09 -22.39
C PHE A 9 21.46 5.74 -21.01
N VAL A 10 20.60 6.71 -20.66
CA VAL A 10 20.65 7.37 -19.35
C VAL A 10 20.32 6.39 -18.22
N GLN A 11 19.40 5.46 -18.43
CA GLN A 11 19.09 4.40 -17.48
C GLN A 11 20.34 3.55 -17.20
N ALA A 12 21.04 3.08 -18.25
CA ALA A 12 22.26 2.30 -18.09
C ALA A 12 23.34 3.05 -17.29
N LEU A 13 23.44 4.37 -17.47
CA LEU A 13 24.35 5.22 -16.70
C LEU A 13 23.99 5.29 -15.21
N VAL A 14 22.69 5.37 -14.89
CA VAL A 14 22.22 5.28 -13.49
C VAL A 14 22.51 3.90 -12.91
N GLU A 15 22.31 2.83 -13.68
CA GLU A 15 22.54 1.46 -13.25
C GLU A 15 24.02 1.19 -12.90
N ILE A 16 24.97 1.80 -13.60
CA ILE A 16 26.40 1.66 -13.30
C ILE A 16 26.94 2.73 -12.33
N ASP A 17 26.05 3.54 -11.74
CA ASP A 17 26.40 4.67 -10.89
C ASP A 17 27.41 5.65 -11.53
N TYR A 18 27.24 5.93 -12.82
CA TYR A 18 28.14 6.83 -13.54
C TYR A 18 28.04 8.26 -12.99
N ARG A 19 29.19 8.84 -12.61
CA ARG A 19 29.31 10.22 -12.06
C ARG A 19 30.10 11.18 -12.96
N GLY A 20 30.58 10.70 -14.11
CA GLY A 20 31.34 11.51 -15.06
C GLY A 20 30.47 12.46 -15.89
N THR A 21 31.12 13.29 -16.70
CA THR A 21 30.43 14.12 -17.70
C THR A 21 30.06 13.30 -18.93
N ILE A 22 28.96 13.67 -19.59
CA ILE A 22 28.52 13.11 -20.87
C ILE A 22 28.38 14.29 -21.84
N GLY A 23 28.95 14.16 -23.03
CA GLY A 23 28.77 15.12 -24.12
C GLY A 23 27.88 14.53 -25.21
N PHE A 24 26.94 15.34 -25.71
CA PHE A 24 26.17 15.02 -26.91
C PHE A 24 26.57 15.98 -28.02
N GLU A 25 27.02 15.43 -29.15
CA GLU A 25 27.34 16.21 -30.33
C GLU A 25 26.15 16.18 -31.30
N VAL A 26 25.72 17.36 -31.75
CA VAL A 26 24.60 17.52 -32.69
C VAL A 26 24.99 18.52 -33.77
N ALA A 27 24.59 18.24 -35.02
CA ALA A 27 24.92 19.06 -36.18
C ALA A 27 23.64 19.44 -36.94
N PRO A 28 23.46 20.71 -37.33
CA PRO A 28 22.32 21.13 -38.15
C PRO A 28 22.43 20.57 -39.57
N VAL A 29 21.28 20.23 -40.16
CA VAL A 29 21.18 19.73 -41.54
C VAL A 29 20.41 20.72 -42.42
N GLY A 30 21.00 21.08 -43.56
CA GLY A 30 20.36 21.97 -44.53
C GLY A 30 20.20 23.39 -44.00
N SER A 31 18.95 23.84 -43.84
CA SER A 31 18.59 25.20 -43.41
C SER A 31 18.23 25.30 -41.92
N GLU A 32 18.54 24.28 -41.11
CA GLU A 32 18.30 24.30 -39.67
C GLU A 32 19.16 25.35 -38.95
N SER A 33 18.57 26.02 -37.97
CA SER A 33 19.27 26.95 -37.08
C SER A 33 20.06 26.16 -36.01
N PRO A 34 21.38 26.42 -35.83
CA PRO A 34 22.17 25.75 -34.79
C PRO A 34 21.59 25.88 -33.38
N THR A 35 21.04 27.05 -33.04
CA THR A 35 20.44 27.32 -31.73
C THR A 35 19.22 26.44 -31.50
N ASP A 36 18.38 26.27 -32.52
CA ASP A 36 17.17 25.47 -32.43
C ASP A 36 17.52 23.98 -32.28
N VAL A 37 18.53 23.51 -33.02
CA VAL A 37 19.03 22.13 -32.91
C VAL A 37 19.55 21.83 -31.51
N ILE A 38 20.30 22.74 -30.89
CA ILE A 38 20.77 22.59 -29.51
C ILE A 38 19.59 22.57 -28.53
N ALA A 39 18.64 23.49 -28.68
CA ALA A 39 17.48 23.56 -27.80
C ALA A 39 16.63 22.28 -27.88
N THR A 40 16.39 21.77 -29.08
CA THR A 40 15.68 20.50 -29.32
C THR A 40 16.44 19.31 -28.75
N ALA A 41 17.76 19.22 -28.97
CA ALA A 41 18.58 18.14 -28.41
C ALA A 41 18.57 18.14 -26.88
N LYS A 42 18.67 19.32 -26.26
CA LYS A 42 18.54 19.49 -24.81
C LYS A 42 17.15 19.05 -24.33
N ALA A 43 16.08 19.41 -25.03
CA ALA A 43 14.73 19.01 -24.68
C ALA A 43 14.57 17.47 -24.71
N PHE A 44 15.10 16.79 -25.74
CA PHE A 44 15.09 15.32 -25.80
C PHE A 44 15.88 14.69 -24.65
N PHE A 45 17.04 15.26 -24.29
CA PHE A 45 17.81 14.78 -23.14
C PHE A 45 17.07 14.99 -21.81
N ASP A 46 16.46 16.15 -21.63
CA ASP A 46 15.66 16.47 -20.46
C ASP A 46 14.42 15.56 -20.36
N GLU A 47 13.77 15.23 -21.47
CA GLU A 47 12.69 14.24 -21.52
C GLU A 47 13.20 12.84 -21.12
N ALA A 48 14.30 12.38 -21.73
CA ALA A 48 14.86 11.07 -21.47
C ALA A 48 15.30 10.89 -20.02
N ARG A 49 16.05 11.86 -19.46
CA ARG A 49 16.56 11.79 -18.08
C ARG A 49 15.46 11.87 -17.03
N ASN A 50 14.32 12.49 -17.36
CA ASN A 50 13.16 12.62 -16.49
C ASN A 50 12.10 11.54 -16.78
N SER A 51 12.42 10.54 -17.60
CA SER A 51 11.53 9.41 -17.82
C SER A 51 11.41 8.56 -16.55
N VAL A 52 10.25 7.94 -16.38
CA VAL A 52 9.97 7.08 -15.22
C VAL A 52 10.90 5.88 -15.16
N ASN A 53 11.31 5.31 -16.30
CA ASN A 53 12.29 4.22 -16.33
C ASN A 53 13.64 4.66 -15.78
N VAL A 54 14.11 5.86 -16.15
CA VAL A 54 15.34 6.45 -15.60
C VAL A 54 15.19 6.79 -14.13
N ALA A 55 13.99 7.20 -13.67
CA ALA A 55 13.68 7.46 -12.26
C ALA A 55 13.45 6.19 -11.42
N TYR A 56 13.25 5.03 -12.06
CA TYR A 56 13.14 3.73 -11.41
C TYR A 56 14.43 2.90 -11.48
N ALA A 57 15.36 3.27 -12.36
CA ALA A 57 16.66 2.61 -12.50
C ALA A 57 17.34 2.36 -11.14
N ARG A 58 17.90 1.16 -11.00
CA ARG A 58 18.52 0.65 -9.76
C ARG A 58 19.99 0.40 -10.04
N PRO A 59 20.88 0.54 -9.05
CA PRO A 59 22.27 0.10 -9.21
C PRO A 59 22.31 -1.36 -9.69
N SER A 60 23.19 -1.65 -10.63
CA SER A 60 23.35 -2.98 -11.22
C SER A 60 23.65 -4.01 -10.14
N GLY A 61 22.92 -5.13 -10.16
CA GLY A 61 23.02 -6.17 -9.15
C GLY A 61 22.31 -5.86 -7.81
N TYR A 62 21.67 -4.70 -7.67
CA TYR A 62 20.87 -4.41 -6.48
C TYR A 62 19.61 -5.30 -6.44
N ALA A 63 19.41 -5.94 -5.29
CA ALA A 63 18.18 -6.65 -4.97
C ALA A 63 17.92 -6.54 -3.48
N PHE A 64 16.73 -6.05 -3.09
CA PHE A 64 16.35 -6.03 -1.69
C PHE A 64 16.26 -7.46 -1.13
N ARG A 65 16.86 -7.65 0.05
CA ARG A 65 16.90 -8.92 0.78
C ARG A 65 16.44 -8.66 2.20
N SER A 66 15.20 -9.04 2.51
CA SER A 66 14.58 -8.83 3.83
C SER A 66 15.42 -9.40 4.97
N HIS A 67 15.98 -10.60 4.82
CA HIS A 67 16.79 -11.25 5.84
C HIS A 67 18.06 -10.48 6.23
N ARG A 68 18.54 -9.55 5.39
CA ARG A 68 19.65 -8.65 5.76
C ARG A 68 19.19 -7.51 6.65
N PHE A 69 17.95 -7.07 6.50
CA PHE A 69 17.35 -6.01 7.29
C PHE A 69 16.70 -6.53 8.57
N PHE A 70 16.01 -7.67 8.49
CA PHE A 70 15.30 -8.33 9.59
C PHE A 70 15.79 -9.80 9.65
N PRO A 71 16.86 -10.06 10.42
CA PRO A 71 17.51 -11.37 10.42
C PRO A 71 16.69 -12.42 11.17
N GLU A 72 17.02 -13.71 10.96
CA GLU A 72 16.38 -14.83 11.65
C GLU A 72 16.45 -14.70 13.18
N ALA A 73 17.52 -14.13 13.73
CA ALA A 73 17.66 -13.88 15.17
C ALA A 73 16.57 -12.93 15.70
N ALA A 74 16.14 -11.93 14.91
CA ALA A 74 15.05 -11.04 15.30
C ALA A 74 13.71 -11.78 15.33
N LEU A 75 13.44 -12.63 14.33
CA LEU A 75 12.24 -13.47 14.36
C LEU A 75 12.28 -14.49 15.50
N ALA A 76 13.44 -15.08 15.78
CA ALA A 76 13.63 -16.00 16.89
C ALA A 76 13.28 -15.32 18.22
N ARG A 77 13.77 -14.09 18.43
CA ARG A 77 13.42 -13.30 19.62
C ARG A 77 11.92 -13.01 19.71
N VAL A 78 11.27 -12.65 18.60
CA VAL A 78 9.80 -12.50 18.56
C VAL A 78 9.10 -13.81 18.97
N ASN A 79 9.56 -14.95 18.47
CA ASN A 79 8.98 -16.26 18.80
C ASN A 79 9.17 -16.61 20.29
N GLU A 80 10.34 -16.32 20.87
CA GLU A 80 10.60 -16.51 22.30
C GLU A 80 9.62 -15.69 23.14
N ILE A 81 9.47 -14.40 22.84
CA ILE A 81 8.56 -13.50 23.56
C ILE A 81 7.12 -14.00 23.47
N ARG A 82 6.69 -14.49 22.31
CA ARG A 82 5.34 -15.08 22.14
C ARG A 82 5.07 -16.25 23.10
N VAL A 83 6.10 -17.01 23.47
CA VAL A 83 5.99 -18.15 24.37
C VAL A 83 6.14 -17.71 25.84
N GLU A 84 7.09 -16.83 26.12
CA GLU A 84 7.46 -16.45 27.48
C GLU A 84 6.57 -15.36 28.08
N GLN A 85 6.03 -14.46 27.24
CA GLN A 85 5.30 -13.26 27.65
C GLN A 85 4.08 -13.00 26.73
N PRO A 86 3.09 -13.91 26.67
CA PRO A 86 1.97 -13.78 25.74
C PRO A 86 1.08 -12.55 25.97
N GLU A 87 1.08 -11.98 27.18
CA GLU A 87 0.31 -10.77 27.54
C GLU A 87 0.95 -9.47 27.02
N LEU A 88 2.23 -9.51 26.64
CA LEU A 88 3.03 -8.32 26.35
C LEU A 88 2.44 -7.47 25.20
N VAL A 89 1.82 -8.11 24.21
CA VAL A 89 1.19 -7.38 23.09
C VAL A 89 0.08 -6.46 23.58
N GLU A 90 -0.79 -6.95 24.47
CA GLU A 90 -1.90 -6.15 25.01
C GLU A 90 -1.36 -5.01 25.89
N GLU A 91 -0.33 -5.28 26.69
CA GLU A 91 0.34 -4.28 27.51
C GLU A 91 0.94 -3.15 26.65
N LEU A 92 1.76 -3.49 25.66
CA LEU A 92 2.42 -2.52 24.77
C LEU A 92 1.39 -1.69 23.97
N LEU A 93 0.35 -2.34 23.45
CA LEU A 93 -0.71 -1.63 22.74
C LEU A 93 -1.47 -0.67 23.67
N SER A 94 -1.75 -1.07 24.91
CA SER A 94 -2.53 -0.25 25.86
C SER A 94 -1.87 1.09 26.20
N VAL A 95 -0.52 1.13 26.20
CA VAL A 95 0.26 2.34 26.50
C VAL A 95 0.82 3.03 25.26
N ARG A 96 0.63 2.45 24.07
CA ARG A 96 1.13 3.00 22.80
C ARG A 96 0.61 4.43 22.57
N PRO A 97 1.51 5.42 22.39
CA PRO A 97 1.09 6.77 22.04
C PRO A 97 0.37 6.80 20.69
N ARG A 98 -0.90 7.21 20.68
CA ARG A 98 -1.65 7.47 19.44
C ARG A 98 -1.57 8.93 19.03
N ARG A 99 -1.84 9.19 17.75
CA ARG A 99 -2.11 10.55 17.26
C ARG A 99 -3.46 11.05 17.76
N GLU A 100 -3.58 12.35 17.97
CA GLU A 100 -4.83 12.99 18.44
C GLU A 100 -5.93 13.01 17.37
N LYS A 101 -5.52 13.18 16.10
CA LYS A 101 -6.40 13.19 14.93
C LYS A 101 -6.01 12.07 13.98
N LEU A 102 -6.96 11.55 13.23
CA LEU A 102 -6.71 10.51 12.23
C LEU A 102 -5.67 10.95 11.19
N THR A 103 -5.83 12.17 10.65
CA THR A 103 -4.95 12.76 9.64
C THR A 103 -4.20 13.96 10.20
N ALA A 104 -2.99 14.21 9.71
CA ALA A 104 -2.21 15.41 10.06
C ALA A 104 -2.59 16.61 9.17
N ASP A 105 -2.83 16.35 7.89
CA ASP A 105 -3.02 17.34 6.81
C ASP A 105 -4.28 17.06 5.97
N GLY A 106 -5.16 16.17 6.43
CA GLY A 106 -6.33 15.73 5.69
C GLY A 106 -6.10 14.51 4.78
N HIS A 107 -4.87 14.01 4.67
CA HIS A 107 -4.52 12.85 3.85
C HIS A 107 -4.01 11.66 4.69
N LEU A 108 -3.96 10.49 4.06
CA LEU A 108 -3.49 9.25 4.67
C LEU A 108 -2.69 8.38 3.70
N THR A 109 -1.57 7.85 4.16
CA THR A 109 -0.80 6.81 3.46
C THR A 109 -0.61 5.59 4.36
N ILE A 110 -1.40 4.54 4.20
CA ILE A 110 -1.41 3.37 5.10
C ILE A 110 -0.94 2.11 4.36
N LEU A 111 -0.04 1.35 4.99
CA LEU A 111 0.39 0.05 4.49
C LEU A 111 -0.62 -1.05 4.83
N ALA A 112 -0.92 -1.93 3.89
CA ALA A 112 -1.89 -3.02 4.01
C ALA A 112 -1.17 -4.38 4.03
N ALA A 113 -1.35 -5.13 5.11
CA ALA A 113 -0.66 -6.39 5.33
C ALA A 113 -1.60 -7.55 5.74
N ASP A 114 -2.84 -7.56 5.27
CA ASP A 114 -3.88 -8.51 5.68
C ASP A 114 -4.06 -9.71 4.72
N HIS A 115 -3.38 -9.75 3.56
CA HIS A 115 -3.67 -10.64 2.43
C HIS A 115 -3.53 -12.15 2.71
N PRO A 116 -2.47 -12.64 3.40
CA PRO A 116 -2.30 -14.07 3.64
C PRO A 116 -3.50 -14.70 4.37
N ALA A 117 -4.12 -13.96 5.30
CA ALA A 117 -5.30 -14.41 6.05
C ALA A 117 -6.54 -14.64 5.17
N ARG A 118 -6.52 -14.19 3.92
CA ARG A 118 -7.59 -14.38 2.92
C ARG A 118 -7.21 -15.42 1.85
N ASN A 119 -6.18 -16.24 2.10
CA ASN A 119 -5.63 -17.18 1.13
C ASN A 119 -5.09 -16.48 -0.14
N VAL A 120 -4.58 -15.25 0.00
CA VAL A 120 -3.92 -14.51 -1.07
C VAL A 120 -2.45 -14.39 -0.72
N THR A 121 -1.64 -15.31 -1.23
CA THR A 121 -0.21 -15.44 -0.88
C THR A 121 0.74 -15.36 -2.08
N GLN A 122 0.21 -15.38 -3.30
CA GLN A 122 1.00 -15.42 -4.52
C GLN A 122 1.69 -14.08 -4.82
N VAL A 123 2.96 -14.15 -5.20
CA VAL A 123 3.75 -13.03 -5.74
C VAL A 123 4.46 -13.52 -7.00
N GLY A 124 4.13 -12.95 -8.16
CA GLY A 124 4.66 -13.43 -9.44
C GLY A 124 4.35 -14.93 -9.62
N ASP A 125 5.40 -15.72 -9.85
CA ASP A 125 5.29 -17.16 -10.07
C ASP A 125 5.31 -18.00 -8.78
N ASP A 126 5.62 -17.41 -7.62
CA ASP A 126 5.61 -18.11 -6.33
C ASP A 126 4.20 -18.04 -5.71
N PRO A 127 3.47 -19.17 -5.60
CA PRO A 127 2.10 -19.19 -5.10
C PRO A 127 1.98 -18.87 -3.60
N VAL A 128 3.07 -18.96 -2.83
CA VAL A 128 3.06 -18.84 -1.37
C VAL A 128 4.11 -17.86 -0.82
N ALA A 129 4.68 -17.00 -1.66
CA ALA A 129 5.70 -16.02 -1.26
C ALA A 129 5.33 -15.20 -0.01
N MET A 130 4.09 -14.68 0.09
CA MET A 130 3.67 -13.90 1.28
C MET A 130 3.44 -14.78 2.53
N GLY A 131 3.43 -16.11 2.36
CA GLY A 131 3.37 -17.06 3.45
C GLY A 131 4.69 -17.19 4.22
N ASN A 132 5.82 -16.77 3.64
CA ASN A 132 7.08 -16.66 4.35
C ASN A 132 7.01 -15.50 5.36
N ARG A 133 6.67 -15.82 6.61
CA ARG A 133 6.45 -14.81 7.66
C ARG A 133 7.70 -14.01 8.00
N LEU A 134 8.91 -14.59 7.89
CA LEU A 134 10.17 -13.88 8.09
C LEU A 134 10.32 -12.75 7.05
N ASP A 135 10.13 -13.09 5.77
CA ASP A 135 10.23 -12.12 4.67
C ASP A 135 9.11 -11.07 4.76
N TYR A 136 7.88 -11.52 5.04
CA TYR A 136 6.71 -10.64 5.14
C TYR A 136 6.84 -9.63 6.27
N LEU A 137 7.17 -10.08 7.49
CA LEU A 137 7.39 -9.19 8.64
C LEU A 137 8.59 -8.27 8.40
N GLY A 138 9.70 -8.79 7.85
CA GLY A 138 10.86 -7.99 7.52
C GLY A 138 10.55 -6.86 6.53
N ARG A 139 9.72 -7.12 5.52
CA ARG A 139 9.25 -6.09 4.56
C ARG A 139 8.31 -5.07 5.21
N ILE A 140 7.43 -5.49 6.12
CA ILE A 140 6.56 -4.57 6.87
C ILE A 140 7.40 -3.65 7.75
N MET A 141 8.30 -4.22 8.55
CA MET A 141 9.19 -3.43 9.42
C MET A 141 10.10 -2.52 8.59
N ARG A 142 10.54 -2.97 7.41
CA ARG A 142 11.33 -2.15 6.48
C ARG A 142 10.60 -0.87 6.11
N VAL A 143 9.31 -1.00 5.74
CA VAL A 143 8.48 0.15 5.40
C VAL A 143 8.26 1.05 6.62
N LEU A 144 7.94 0.50 7.79
CA LEU A 144 7.69 1.29 9.01
C LEU A 144 8.92 2.05 9.51
N VAL A 145 10.12 1.49 9.36
CA VAL A 145 11.40 2.09 9.77
C VAL A 145 11.86 3.17 8.80
N ALA A 146 11.82 2.91 7.50
CA ALA A 146 12.53 3.71 6.50
C ALA A 146 11.62 4.49 5.54
N SER A 147 10.35 4.68 5.90
CA SER A 147 9.45 5.57 5.19
C SER A 147 8.52 6.34 6.14
N GLU A 148 7.85 7.33 5.59
CA GLU A 148 6.99 8.25 6.35
C GLU A 148 5.50 7.86 6.35
N ILE A 149 5.16 6.63 5.92
CA ILE A 149 3.76 6.16 5.90
C ILE A 149 3.02 6.35 7.23
N ASP A 150 1.76 6.75 7.20
CA ASP A 150 0.99 7.04 8.42
C ASP A 150 0.81 5.85 9.35
N GLY A 151 0.79 4.63 8.82
CA GLY A 151 0.59 3.45 9.65
C GLY A 151 0.34 2.17 8.89
N LEU A 152 -0.18 1.18 9.62
CA LEU A 152 -0.37 -0.19 9.19
C LEU A 152 -1.83 -0.61 9.37
N MET A 153 -2.37 -1.27 8.35
CA MET A 153 -3.63 -2.01 8.39
C MET A 153 -3.33 -3.49 8.22
N ALA A 154 -3.68 -4.31 9.22
CA ALA A 154 -3.39 -5.74 9.16
C ALA A 154 -4.36 -6.57 10.01
N THR A 155 -4.25 -7.90 9.90
CA THR A 155 -4.90 -8.85 10.81
C THR A 155 -4.16 -8.92 12.15
N SER A 156 -4.80 -9.52 13.15
CA SER A 156 -4.29 -9.55 14.53
C SER A 156 -2.93 -10.23 14.64
N ASP A 157 -2.71 -11.34 13.94
CA ASP A 157 -1.42 -12.03 13.93
C ASP A 157 -0.27 -11.13 13.45
N VAL A 158 -0.51 -10.31 12.42
CA VAL A 158 0.49 -9.39 11.88
C VAL A 158 0.68 -8.18 12.79
N ILE A 159 -0.39 -7.62 13.36
CA ILE A 159 -0.26 -6.52 14.34
C ILE A 159 0.56 -6.98 15.54
N ASP A 160 0.27 -8.17 16.08
CA ASP A 160 1.03 -8.75 17.18
C ASP A 160 2.51 -8.93 16.79
N ASP A 161 2.80 -9.50 15.61
CA ASP A 161 4.18 -9.68 15.12
C ASP A 161 4.94 -8.35 15.06
N VAL A 162 4.29 -7.29 14.57
CA VAL A 162 4.88 -5.96 14.42
C VAL A 162 5.10 -5.29 15.78
N VAL A 163 4.16 -5.43 16.71
CA VAL A 163 4.31 -4.92 18.09
C VAL A 163 5.49 -5.60 18.80
N LEU A 164 5.63 -6.91 18.64
CA LEU A 164 6.75 -7.64 19.22
C LEU A 164 8.07 -7.31 18.52
N ALA A 165 8.09 -7.16 17.20
CA ALA A 165 9.28 -6.71 16.48
C ALA A 165 9.70 -5.29 16.89
N ASP A 166 8.74 -4.39 17.12
CA ASP A 166 8.99 -3.05 17.67
C ASP A 166 9.53 -3.09 19.10
N TYR A 167 9.06 -4.03 19.92
CA TYR A 167 9.62 -4.27 21.25
C TYR A 167 11.07 -4.76 21.19
N VAL A 168 11.38 -5.70 20.29
CA VAL A 168 12.76 -6.19 20.07
C VAL A 168 13.70 -5.04 19.67
N LEU A 169 13.22 -4.09 18.84
CA LEU A 169 13.99 -2.88 18.52
C LEU A 169 14.29 -2.04 19.78
N GLN A 170 13.30 -1.89 20.65
CA GLN A 170 13.45 -1.14 21.90
C GLN A 170 14.39 -1.84 22.89
N GLU A 171 14.40 -3.18 22.95
CA GLU A 171 15.39 -3.95 23.72
C GLU A 171 16.83 -3.62 23.28
N CYS A 172 17.03 -3.32 21.99
CA CYS A 172 18.31 -2.88 21.42
C CYS A 172 18.55 -1.36 21.51
N GLY A 173 17.75 -0.63 22.28
CA GLY A 173 17.89 0.81 22.48
C GLY A 173 17.51 1.67 21.27
N LYS A 174 16.75 1.11 20.30
CA LYS A 174 16.20 1.88 19.18
C LYS A 174 14.85 2.51 19.58
N PRO A 175 14.46 3.63 18.95
CA PRO A 175 13.14 4.20 19.18
C PRO A 175 12.05 3.28 18.65
N SER A 176 10.87 3.33 19.27
CA SER A 176 9.68 2.67 18.73
C SER A 176 9.32 3.29 17.37
N VAL A 177 8.97 2.43 16.43
CA VAL A 177 8.45 2.80 15.10
C VAL A 177 6.93 2.85 15.06
N LEU A 178 6.25 2.52 16.17
CA LEU A 178 4.79 2.49 16.29
C LEU A 178 4.20 3.70 17.02
N GLU A 179 5.05 4.51 17.67
CA GLU A 179 4.63 5.77 18.25
C GLU A 179 3.95 6.66 17.20
N LYS A 180 2.70 7.07 17.48
CA LYS A 180 1.86 7.93 16.62
C LYS A 180 1.55 7.36 15.23
N ARG A 181 1.98 6.14 14.90
CA ARG A 181 1.51 5.42 13.70
C ARG A 181 0.07 4.97 13.89
N LEU A 182 -0.71 4.95 12.81
CA LEU A 182 -2.04 4.35 12.82
C LEU A 182 -1.95 2.84 12.80
N LEU A 183 -2.69 2.15 13.66
CA LEU A 183 -2.91 0.71 13.58
C LEU A 183 -4.37 0.43 13.28
N ILE A 184 -4.67 -0.05 12.08
CA ILE A 184 -6.02 -0.30 11.58
C ILE A 184 -6.30 -1.81 11.56
N ALA A 185 -7.37 -2.21 12.22
CA ALA A 185 -7.78 -3.60 12.37
C ALA A 185 -8.51 -4.13 11.11
N SER A 186 -7.90 -5.05 10.35
CA SER A 186 -8.64 -5.83 9.35
C SER A 186 -9.61 -6.79 10.04
N MET A 187 -10.91 -6.66 9.82
CA MET A 187 -11.91 -7.45 10.55
C MET A 187 -12.25 -8.79 9.86
N ASN A 188 -12.78 -8.76 8.63
CA ASN A 188 -13.27 -9.95 7.93
C ASN A 188 -12.28 -10.56 6.94
N ARG A 189 -11.99 -11.85 7.10
CA ARG A 189 -11.15 -12.65 6.19
C ARG A 189 -11.66 -14.07 5.92
N THR A 190 -12.88 -14.45 6.32
CA THR A 190 -13.36 -15.82 6.04
C THR A 190 -13.73 -16.06 4.59
N GLY A 191 -13.87 -15.00 3.79
CA GLY A 191 -14.07 -15.11 2.36
C GLY A 191 -12.78 -15.52 1.67
N LEU A 192 -12.31 -16.75 1.86
CA LEU A 192 -11.03 -17.25 1.34
C LEU A 192 -11.03 -17.25 -0.19
N ALA A 193 -9.94 -16.78 -0.80
CA ALA A 193 -9.77 -16.81 -2.26
C ALA A 193 -9.83 -18.25 -2.79
N GLY A 194 -10.66 -18.46 -3.82
CA GLY A 194 -10.87 -19.75 -4.48
C GLY A 194 -11.85 -20.69 -3.76
N ALA A 195 -12.39 -20.31 -2.60
CA ALA A 195 -13.38 -21.13 -1.89
C ALA A 195 -14.76 -21.06 -2.56
N GLU A 196 -15.55 -22.13 -2.47
CA GLU A 196 -16.92 -22.15 -3.00
C GLU A 196 -17.80 -21.05 -2.38
N TYR A 197 -17.61 -20.78 -1.09
CA TYR A 197 -18.33 -19.75 -0.33
C TYR A 197 -17.49 -18.49 -0.12
N GLU A 198 -16.62 -18.17 -1.07
CA GLU A 198 -15.71 -17.03 -1.01
C GLU A 198 -16.44 -15.69 -0.73
N MET A 199 -17.70 -15.53 -1.15
CA MET A 199 -18.49 -14.31 -0.88
C MET A 199 -19.05 -14.21 0.55
N MET A 200 -18.90 -15.25 1.37
CA MET A 200 -19.26 -15.26 2.80
C MET A 200 -18.05 -14.79 3.63
N ASP A 201 -17.90 -13.47 3.75
CA ASP A 201 -16.72 -12.84 4.37
C ASP A 201 -17.04 -12.28 5.76
N LYS A 202 -17.05 -13.17 6.75
CA LYS A 202 -17.31 -12.92 8.17
C LYS A 202 -16.08 -12.34 8.88
N MET A 203 -16.34 -11.64 9.98
CA MET A 203 -15.31 -11.19 10.91
C MET A 203 -14.58 -12.40 11.52
N SER A 204 -13.27 -12.50 11.27
CA SER A 204 -12.43 -13.62 11.75
C SER A 204 -11.20 -13.18 12.54
N SER A 205 -10.66 -12.01 12.24
CA SER A 205 -9.55 -11.41 13.00
C SER A 205 -10.15 -10.59 14.15
N TYR A 206 -10.33 -9.28 13.97
CA TYR A 206 -11.00 -8.44 14.97
C TYR A 206 -12.51 -8.54 14.83
N ARG A 207 -13.16 -9.27 15.74
CA ARG A 207 -14.59 -9.61 15.64
C ARG A 207 -15.55 -8.54 16.16
N SER A 208 -15.08 -7.54 16.90
CA SER A 208 -15.92 -6.46 17.42
C SER A 208 -15.15 -5.15 17.51
N ALA A 209 -15.86 -4.04 17.28
CA ALA A 209 -15.29 -2.70 17.44
C ALA A 209 -14.86 -2.43 18.89
N LYS A 210 -15.55 -3.04 19.86
CA LYS A 210 -15.17 -2.97 21.28
C LYS A 210 -13.75 -3.48 21.51
N ARG A 211 -13.38 -4.62 20.91
CA ARG A 211 -12.03 -5.17 21.06
C ARG A 211 -10.99 -4.28 20.40
N ILE A 212 -11.30 -3.70 19.23
CA ILE A 212 -10.43 -2.73 18.54
C ILE A 212 -10.13 -1.53 19.45
N ALA A 213 -11.16 -0.96 20.09
CA ALA A 213 -11.00 0.15 21.04
C ALA A 213 -10.19 -0.25 22.29
N GLN A 214 -10.46 -1.42 22.88
CA GLN A 214 -9.74 -1.92 24.06
C GLN A 214 -8.26 -2.17 23.78
N MET A 215 -7.93 -2.64 22.57
CA MET A 215 -6.55 -2.84 22.12
C MET A 215 -5.88 -1.55 21.64
N ASN A 216 -6.49 -0.38 21.90
CA ASN A 216 -5.94 0.93 21.55
C ASN A 216 -5.56 1.04 20.05
N LEU A 217 -6.33 0.38 19.17
CA LEU A 217 -6.19 0.50 17.73
C LEU A 217 -6.96 1.73 17.21
N ASP A 218 -6.53 2.25 16.06
CA ASP A 218 -6.97 3.56 15.55
C ASP A 218 -8.21 3.48 14.66
N GLY A 219 -8.59 2.29 14.18
CA GLY A 219 -9.76 2.12 13.33
C GLY A 219 -9.95 0.70 12.85
N ALA A 220 -10.98 0.49 12.04
CA ALA A 220 -11.33 -0.80 11.47
C ALA A 220 -11.27 -0.77 9.95
N LYS A 221 -10.98 -1.92 9.33
CA LYS A 221 -11.04 -2.14 7.90
C LYS A 221 -11.93 -3.34 7.60
N LEU A 222 -12.77 -3.19 6.58
CA LEU A 222 -13.72 -4.20 6.10
C LEU A 222 -13.53 -4.43 4.60
N LEU A 223 -13.61 -5.67 4.15
CA LEU A 223 -13.69 -6.01 2.72
C LEU A 223 -15.15 -6.29 2.35
N LEU A 224 -15.66 -5.63 1.32
CA LEU A 224 -16.99 -5.89 0.80
C LEU A 224 -16.93 -6.14 -0.70
N ARG A 225 -17.03 -7.41 -1.09
CA ARG A 225 -17.13 -7.77 -2.51
C ARG A 225 -18.58 -7.94 -2.89
N ILE A 226 -18.96 -7.32 -4.00
CA ILE A 226 -20.33 -7.35 -4.52
C ILE A 226 -20.26 -7.91 -5.94
N SER A 227 -20.79 -9.11 -6.12
CA SER A 227 -21.04 -9.67 -7.45
C SER A 227 -22.23 -8.94 -8.09
N ALA A 228 -22.24 -8.80 -9.42
CA ALA A 228 -23.48 -8.42 -10.12
C ALA A 228 -24.61 -9.34 -9.63
N PRO A 229 -25.86 -8.85 -9.47
CA PRO A 229 -26.91 -9.57 -8.73
C PRO A 229 -27.21 -10.94 -9.36
N ASP A 230 -26.48 -11.95 -8.90
CA ASP A 230 -26.82 -13.34 -9.06
C ASP A 230 -27.92 -13.62 -8.04
N LYS A 231 -29.10 -13.97 -8.54
CA LYS A 231 -30.29 -14.31 -7.74
C LYS A 231 -30.04 -15.42 -6.70
N TYR A 232 -28.90 -16.11 -6.77
CA TYR A 232 -28.53 -17.18 -5.84
C TYR A 232 -27.38 -16.84 -4.89
N ASP A 233 -26.73 -15.68 -4.99
CA ASP A 233 -25.58 -15.33 -4.14
C ASP A 233 -26.01 -14.68 -2.81
N ARG A 234 -26.68 -15.48 -1.98
CA ARG A 234 -27.13 -15.07 -0.63
C ARG A 234 -25.98 -14.66 0.30
N TYR A 235 -24.74 -15.06 -0.01
CA TYR A 235 -23.58 -14.82 0.86
C TYR A 235 -23.15 -13.35 0.84
N VAL A 236 -23.29 -12.68 -0.31
CA VAL A 236 -23.07 -11.23 -0.41
C VAL A 236 -24.02 -10.48 0.51
N LEU A 237 -25.30 -10.87 0.54
CA LEU A 237 -26.31 -10.22 1.39
C LEU A 237 -25.96 -10.33 2.88
N GLN A 238 -25.46 -11.50 3.31
CA GLN A 238 -25.00 -11.70 4.68
C GLN A 238 -23.73 -10.88 4.99
N THR A 239 -22.78 -10.82 4.06
CA THR A 239 -21.58 -10.00 4.20
C THR A 239 -21.91 -8.51 4.28
N ILE A 240 -22.90 -8.03 3.51
CA ILE A 240 -23.41 -6.65 3.61
C ILE A 240 -23.96 -6.37 5.01
N ASP A 241 -24.79 -7.27 5.54
CA ASP A 241 -25.38 -7.15 6.89
C ASP A 241 -24.30 -7.10 7.98
N TRP A 242 -23.33 -8.03 7.95
CA TRP A 242 -22.20 -8.03 8.90
C TRP A 242 -21.31 -6.78 8.77
N CYS A 243 -21.12 -6.25 7.56
CA CYS A 243 -20.40 -4.99 7.37
C CYS A 243 -21.17 -3.81 7.97
N ALA A 244 -22.49 -3.74 7.77
CA ALA A 244 -23.33 -2.69 8.33
C ALA A 244 -23.32 -2.71 9.86
N GLU A 245 -23.41 -3.89 10.47
CA GLU A 245 -23.32 -4.07 11.93
C GLU A 245 -21.94 -3.65 12.46
N ALA A 246 -20.86 -4.03 11.79
CA ALA A 246 -19.51 -3.64 12.20
C ALA A 246 -19.27 -2.12 12.09
N ILE A 247 -19.80 -1.48 11.03
CA ILE A 247 -19.74 -0.02 10.86
C ILE A 247 -20.55 0.67 11.97
N GLU A 248 -21.73 0.16 12.33
CA GLU A 248 -22.54 0.66 13.43
C GLU A 248 -21.78 0.61 14.77
N GLN A 249 -21.20 -0.55 15.12
CA GLN A 249 -20.40 -0.68 16.33
C GLN A 249 -19.18 0.28 16.35
N CYS A 250 -18.55 0.52 15.19
CA CYS A 250 -17.45 1.48 15.09
C CYS A 250 -17.93 2.93 15.28
N ASN A 251 -19.09 3.30 14.71
CA ASN A 251 -19.70 4.61 14.90
C ASN A 251 -20.00 4.88 16.38
N ASP A 252 -20.56 3.91 17.10
CA ASP A 252 -20.85 4.01 18.54
C ASP A 252 -19.61 4.30 19.37
N LEU A 253 -18.46 3.76 18.95
CA LEU A 253 -17.15 3.95 19.59
C LEU A 253 -16.32 5.08 18.97
N LYS A 254 -16.89 5.82 18.02
CA LYS A 254 -16.23 6.89 17.25
C LYS A 254 -14.95 6.45 16.52
N LEU A 255 -14.85 5.16 16.16
CA LEU A 255 -13.75 4.62 15.38
C LEU A 255 -13.95 4.89 13.89
N PRO A 256 -12.92 5.34 13.15
CA PRO A 256 -12.96 5.39 11.69
C PRO A 256 -13.03 3.98 11.09
N VAL A 257 -13.75 3.87 9.97
CA VAL A 257 -13.90 2.62 9.22
C VAL A 257 -13.44 2.81 7.80
N PHE A 258 -12.55 1.94 7.35
CA PHE A 258 -12.07 1.84 5.98
C PHE A 258 -12.80 0.69 5.30
N LEU A 259 -13.88 0.99 4.60
CA LEU A 259 -14.63 0.00 3.83
C LEU A 259 -13.99 -0.17 2.46
N GLU A 260 -13.68 -1.40 2.06
CA GLU A 260 -13.10 -1.74 0.75
C GLU A 260 -14.18 -2.36 -0.14
N PRO A 261 -15.00 -1.55 -0.83
CA PRO A 261 -15.98 -2.06 -1.79
C PRO A 261 -15.30 -2.46 -3.09
N LEU A 262 -15.55 -3.69 -3.54
CA LEU A 262 -15.02 -4.20 -4.81
C LEU A 262 -16.13 -4.87 -5.63
N PRO A 263 -16.44 -4.37 -6.84
CA PRO A 263 -17.22 -5.14 -7.79
C PRO A 263 -16.44 -6.38 -8.22
N VAL A 264 -17.10 -7.53 -8.23
CA VAL A 264 -16.51 -8.79 -8.67
C VAL A 264 -17.41 -9.50 -9.67
N GLU A 265 -16.81 -10.39 -10.45
CA GLU A 265 -17.54 -11.36 -11.27
C GLU A 265 -17.09 -12.78 -10.91
N ARG A 266 -18.02 -13.72 -11.02
CA ARG A 266 -17.73 -15.13 -10.84
C ARG A 266 -17.00 -15.67 -12.06
N THR A 267 -15.98 -16.48 -11.82
CA THR A 267 -15.14 -17.17 -12.80
C THR A 267 -15.12 -18.66 -12.49
N GLU A 268 -14.47 -19.46 -13.33
CA GLU A 268 -14.32 -20.91 -13.11
C GLU A 268 -13.55 -21.24 -11.83
N THR A 269 -12.61 -20.37 -11.43
CA THR A 269 -11.68 -20.60 -10.31
C THR A 269 -11.97 -19.75 -9.08
N GLY A 270 -13.12 -19.06 -9.03
CA GLY A 270 -13.48 -18.17 -7.93
C GLY A 270 -13.99 -16.82 -8.42
N TYR A 271 -13.55 -15.72 -7.81
CA TYR A 271 -14.02 -14.37 -8.15
C TYR A 271 -12.88 -13.47 -8.64
N ARG A 272 -13.16 -12.72 -9.71
CA ARG A 272 -12.25 -11.69 -10.26
C ARG A 272 -12.78 -10.30 -9.95
N THR A 273 -11.92 -9.40 -9.49
CA THR A 273 -12.26 -7.99 -9.30
C THR A 273 -12.42 -7.27 -10.64
N ILE A 274 -13.50 -6.50 -10.79
CA ILE A 274 -13.77 -5.68 -11.97
C ILE A 274 -13.19 -4.28 -11.74
N LYS A 275 -12.34 -3.81 -12.65
CA LYS A 275 -11.73 -2.47 -12.58
C LYS A 275 -12.30 -1.53 -13.64
N GLN A 276 -13.61 -1.38 -13.66
CA GLN A 276 -14.32 -0.53 -14.62
C GLN A 276 -15.14 0.54 -13.87
N PRO A 277 -15.26 1.77 -14.42
CA PRO A 277 -15.93 2.87 -13.75
C PRO A 277 -17.40 2.56 -13.40
N ASP A 278 -18.17 2.00 -14.33
CA ASP A 278 -19.60 1.71 -14.15
C ASP A 278 -19.89 0.74 -12.98
N PRO A 279 -19.29 -0.47 -12.93
CA PRO A 279 -19.41 -1.36 -11.78
C PRO A 279 -18.95 -0.71 -10.47
N MET A 280 -17.86 0.07 -10.50
CA MET A 280 -17.35 0.73 -9.30
C MET A 280 -18.34 1.74 -8.73
N ILE A 281 -18.90 2.60 -9.58
CA ILE A 281 -19.91 3.61 -9.21
C ILE A 281 -21.13 2.95 -8.56
N ARG A 282 -21.60 1.82 -9.11
CA ARG A 282 -22.74 1.07 -8.55
C ARG A 282 -22.43 0.51 -7.16
N VAL A 283 -21.26 -0.09 -6.97
CA VAL A 283 -20.86 -0.66 -5.69
C VAL A 283 -20.61 0.43 -4.64
N ILE A 284 -20.01 1.57 -5.02
CA ILE A 284 -19.90 2.76 -4.15
C ILE A 284 -21.28 3.19 -3.65
N GLY A 285 -22.28 3.24 -4.55
CA GLY A 285 -23.66 3.56 -4.22
C GLY A 285 -24.25 2.69 -3.10
N VAL A 286 -23.96 1.39 -3.10
CA VAL A 286 -24.41 0.45 -2.06
C VAL A 286 -23.58 0.59 -0.79
N ALA A 287 -22.25 0.56 -0.93
CA ALA A 287 -21.31 0.50 0.18
C ALA A 287 -21.36 1.76 1.07
N GLN A 288 -21.56 2.93 0.47
CA GLN A 288 -21.62 4.20 1.21
C GLN A 288 -22.90 4.36 2.03
N ALA A 289 -23.90 3.50 1.86
CA ALA A 289 -25.17 3.57 2.57
C ALA A 289 -25.26 2.59 3.75
N LEU A 290 -24.18 1.90 4.09
CA LEU A 290 -24.16 0.93 5.19
C LEU A 290 -24.10 1.63 6.55
N SER A 291 -24.91 1.13 7.49
CA SER A 291 -25.14 1.68 8.84
C SER A 291 -26.00 2.96 8.90
N HIS A 292 -26.36 3.37 10.12
CA HIS A 292 -27.18 4.56 10.40
C HIS A 292 -26.41 5.87 10.18
N SER A 293 -25.08 5.83 10.08
CA SER A 293 -24.24 7.00 9.83
C SER A 293 -22.97 6.62 9.06
N THR A 294 -22.50 7.52 8.20
CA THR A 294 -21.27 7.36 7.41
C THR A 294 -20.22 8.42 7.76
N ALA A 295 -20.43 9.16 8.86
CA ALA A 295 -19.57 10.28 9.27
C ALA A 295 -18.11 9.89 9.54
N ARG A 296 -17.82 8.58 9.65
CA ARG A 296 -16.49 8.01 9.93
C ARG A 296 -16.05 6.99 8.89
N THR A 297 -16.80 6.87 7.79
CA THR A 297 -16.53 5.90 6.74
C THR A 297 -15.63 6.51 5.67
N TRP A 298 -14.52 5.83 5.42
CA TRP A 298 -13.61 6.04 4.30
C TRP A 298 -13.79 4.87 3.34
N LEU A 299 -13.81 5.14 2.03
CA LEU A 299 -13.83 4.07 1.04
C LEU A 299 -12.42 3.81 0.51
N LYS A 300 -12.03 2.54 0.47
CA LYS A 300 -10.80 2.07 -0.14
C LYS A 300 -11.14 1.42 -1.49
N ILE A 301 -10.76 2.06 -2.60
CA ILE A 301 -11.16 1.61 -3.95
C ILE A 301 -9.97 1.56 -4.92
N PRO A 302 -9.99 0.65 -5.93
CA PRO A 302 -8.95 0.60 -6.95
C PRO A 302 -9.06 1.81 -7.86
N TYR A 303 -7.92 2.28 -8.36
CA TYR A 303 -7.91 3.17 -9.51
C TYR A 303 -8.55 2.46 -10.72
N THR A 304 -9.33 3.20 -11.50
CA THR A 304 -9.97 2.74 -12.74
C THR A 304 -9.85 3.84 -13.79
N ASP A 305 -10.15 3.49 -15.05
CA ASP A 305 -10.41 4.52 -16.07
C ASP A 305 -11.58 5.43 -15.64
N GLU A 306 -11.59 6.66 -16.16
CA GLU A 306 -12.56 7.72 -15.82
C GLU A 306 -12.68 7.95 -14.30
N PHE A 307 -11.56 7.93 -13.57
CA PHE A 307 -11.58 8.01 -12.10
C PHE A 307 -12.20 9.31 -11.58
N ASP A 308 -12.19 10.41 -12.34
CA ASP A 308 -12.88 11.65 -11.98
C ASP A 308 -14.41 11.46 -11.90
N ARG A 309 -14.96 10.57 -12.73
CA ARG A 309 -16.37 10.18 -12.71
C ARG A 309 -16.67 9.26 -11.53
N VAL A 310 -15.76 8.34 -11.20
CA VAL A 310 -15.87 7.48 -10.01
C VAL A 310 -15.79 8.30 -8.71
N ALA A 311 -14.87 9.26 -8.63
CA ALA A 311 -14.70 10.12 -7.47
C ALA A 311 -15.98 10.94 -7.16
N LYS A 312 -16.72 11.35 -8.19
CA LYS A 312 -18.01 12.07 -8.07
C LYS A 312 -19.17 11.20 -7.56
N ALA A 313 -19.01 9.87 -7.45
CA ALA A 313 -20.06 8.97 -6.98
C ALA A 313 -20.31 9.02 -5.46
N THR A 314 -19.45 9.71 -4.71
CA THR A 314 -19.56 9.83 -3.25
C THR A 314 -19.01 11.16 -2.75
N THR A 315 -19.46 11.57 -1.57
CA THR A 315 -18.85 12.65 -0.78
C THR A 315 -17.88 12.13 0.28
N LEU A 316 -17.84 10.80 0.48
CA LEU A 316 -16.94 10.17 1.44
C LEU A 316 -15.48 10.31 0.99
N PRO A 317 -14.53 10.37 1.94
CA PRO A 317 -13.12 10.36 1.61
C PRO A 317 -12.71 9.00 1.00
N LEU A 318 -11.95 9.06 -0.08
CA LEU A 318 -11.48 7.92 -0.86
C LEU A 318 -9.98 7.70 -0.61
N LEU A 319 -9.58 6.45 -0.37
CA LEU A 319 -8.21 5.99 -0.44
C LEU A 319 -8.02 5.08 -1.65
N LEU A 320 -6.98 5.34 -2.43
CA LEU A 320 -6.58 4.50 -3.54
C LEU A 320 -5.92 3.22 -3.02
N LEU A 321 -6.27 2.09 -3.59
CA LEU A 321 -5.60 0.82 -3.32
C LEU A 321 -4.72 0.37 -4.48
N GLY A 322 -3.64 -0.32 -4.13
CA GLY A 322 -2.72 -0.94 -5.08
C GLY A 322 -3.23 -2.26 -5.64
N GLY A 323 -2.84 -2.57 -6.87
CA GLY A 323 -3.15 -3.82 -7.55
C GLY A 323 -2.32 -5.02 -7.07
N GLU A 324 -2.23 -6.02 -7.93
CA GLU A 324 -1.32 -7.16 -7.75
C GLU A 324 0.15 -6.72 -7.81
N ALA A 325 1.03 -7.51 -7.22
CA ALA A 325 2.47 -7.29 -7.30
C ALA A 325 2.97 -7.73 -8.69
N THR A 326 3.06 -6.79 -9.63
CA THR A 326 3.51 -7.03 -11.01
C THR A 326 5.02 -6.81 -11.23
N GLY A 327 5.75 -6.46 -10.16
CA GLY A 327 7.16 -6.03 -10.25
C GLY A 327 7.35 -4.65 -10.90
N ARG A 328 6.27 -3.91 -11.16
CA ARG A 328 6.29 -2.57 -11.77
C ARG A 328 5.63 -1.52 -10.88
N PRO A 329 6.15 -1.25 -9.68
CA PRO A 329 5.49 -0.38 -8.70
C PRO A 329 5.36 1.08 -9.17
N TRP A 330 6.18 1.55 -10.11
CA TRP A 330 6.06 2.91 -10.67
C TRP A 330 4.72 3.14 -11.37
N LEU A 331 4.11 2.10 -11.96
CA LEU A 331 2.77 2.20 -12.55
C LEU A 331 1.73 2.56 -11.48
N THR A 332 1.84 2.00 -10.29
CA THR A 332 0.96 2.37 -9.17
C THR A 332 1.20 3.82 -8.75
N VAL A 333 2.45 4.27 -8.70
CA VAL A 333 2.75 5.68 -8.35
C VAL A 333 2.10 6.62 -9.36
N GLU A 334 2.17 6.32 -10.66
CA GLU A 334 1.48 7.10 -11.71
C GLU A 334 -0.05 7.07 -11.58
N GLU A 335 -0.64 5.89 -11.35
CA GLU A 335 -2.07 5.75 -11.07
C GLU A 335 -2.50 6.62 -9.88
N PHE A 336 -1.64 6.75 -8.87
CA PHE A 336 -1.94 7.51 -7.66
C PHE A 336 -1.87 9.01 -7.87
N VAL A 337 -0.89 9.49 -8.65
CA VAL A 337 -0.85 10.90 -9.08
C VAL A 337 -2.14 11.26 -9.82
N ARG A 338 -2.57 10.41 -10.77
CA ARG A 338 -3.81 10.62 -11.53
C ARG A 338 -5.04 10.57 -10.64
N GLY A 339 -5.12 9.57 -9.75
CA GLY A 339 -6.25 9.37 -8.84
C GLY A 339 -6.42 10.52 -7.85
N LEU A 340 -5.33 11.00 -7.22
CA LEU A 340 -5.38 12.14 -6.31
C LEU A 340 -5.82 13.43 -7.00
N GLY A 341 -5.43 13.63 -8.26
CA GLY A 341 -5.87 14.75 -9.07
C GLY A 341 -7.34 14.69 -9.52
N ALA A 342 -8.03 13.56 -9.33
CA ALA A 342 -9.36 13.33 -9.88
C ALA A 342 -10.49 13.98 -9.06
N GLY A 343 -10.27 14.31 -7.79
CA GLY A 343 -11.30 14.91 -6.94
C GLY A 343 -10.84 15.28 -5.54
N ALA A 344 -11.45 16.32 -4.97
CA ALA A 344 -11.11 16.81 -3.62
C ALA A 344 -11.48 15.85 -2.47
N ASN A 345 -12.22 14.78 -2.76
CA ASN A 345 -12.51 13.69 -1.83
C ASN A 345 -11.52 12.52 -1.95
N VAL A 346 -10.57 12.53 -2.89
CA VAL A 346 -9.48 11.55 -2.92
C VAL A 346 -8.39 12.00 -1.96
N ARG A 347 -8.20 11.25 -0.88
CA ARG A 347 -7.48 11.67 0.32
C ARG A 347 -6.28 10.80 0.67
N GLY A 348 -5.82 9.97 -0.26
CA GLY A 348 -4.56 9.25 -0.11
C GLY A 348 -4.63 7.81 -0.57
N ALA A 349 -3.88 6.94 0.10
CA ALA A 349 -3.65 5.58 -0.31
C ALA A 349 -3.68 4.57 0.85
N LEU A 350 -4.20 3.38 0.57
CA LEU A 350 -4.10 2.21 1.44
C LEU A 350 -3.59 1.02 0.60
N VAL A 351 -2.28 0.77 0.66
CA VAL A 351 -1.53 -0.06 -0.31
C VAL A 351 -0.79 -1.21 0.35
N GLY A 352 -0.69 -2.36 -0.32
CA GLY A 352 -0.06 -3.55 0.26
C GLY A 352 0.92 -4.23 -0.68
N ARG A 353 0.40 -5.16 -1.49
CA ARG A 353 1.20 -6.15 -2.22
C ARG A 353 2.30 -5.55 -3.10
N ASN A 354 1.98 -4.51 -3.86
CA ASN A 354 2.93 -3.80 -4.72
C ASN A 354 4.02 -3.00 -3.98
N VAL A 355 3.76 -2.62 -2.72
CA VAL A 355 4.76 -1.97 -1.85
C VAL A 355 5.62 -3.02 -1.17
N LEU A 356 5.00 -4.07 -0.61
CA LEU A 356 5.72 -5.13 0.11
C LEU A 356 6.58 -5.97 -0.82
N PHE A 357 6.10 -6.26 -2.03
CA PHE A 357 6.78 -7.09 -3.03
C PHE A 357 6.99 -6.35 -4.37
N PRO A 358 7.86 -5.33 -4.41
CA PRO A 358 8.05 -4.48 -5.59
C PRO A 358 9.06 -5.07 -6.61
N GLY A 359 9.17 -6.41 -6.69
CA GLY A 359 10.30 -7.06 -7.37
C GLY A 359 11.57 -6.99 -6.52
N ASP A 360 12.73 -6.72 -7.13
CA ASP A 360 13.99 -6.56 -6.36
C ASP A 360 14.21 -5.15 -5.79
N GLU A 361 13.24 -4.26 -5.90
CA GLU A 361 13.32 -2.94 -5.27
C GLU A 361 13.13 -3.01 -3.75
N ASP A 362 13.63 -2.00 -3.05
CA ASP A 362 13.39 -1.80 -1.62
C ASP A 362 11.92 -1.36 -1.35
N PRO A 363 11.16 -2.08 -0.51
CA PRO A 363 9.80 -1.67 -0.12
C PRO A 363 9.70 -0.24 0.41
N ALA A 364 10.74 0.24 1.12
CA ALA A 364 10.76 1.60 1.68
C ALA A 364 10.78 2.68 0.59
N VAL A 365 11.41 2.42 -0.57
CA VAL A 365 11.43 3.35 -1.70
C VAL A 365 10.02 3.53 -2.26
N VAL A 366 9.31 2.43 -2.50
CA VAL A 366 7.95 2.50 -3.05
C VAL A 366 6.98 3.15 -2.06
N ALA A 367 7.10 2.80 -0.77
CA ALA A 367 6.29 3.40 0.27
C ALA A 367 6.52 4.91 0.42
N GLN A 368 7.78 5.36 0.39
CA GLN A 368 8.12 6.78 0.46
C GLN A 368 7.62 7.52 -0.80
N ALA A 369 7.78 6.95 -1.99
CA ALA A 369 7.30 7.59 -3.22
C ALA A 369 5.78 7.81 -3.16
N ILE A 370 5.01 6.82 -2.69
CA ILE A 370 3.57 6.95 -2.49
C ILE A 370 3.25 8.02 -1.43
N HIS A 371 4.00 8.04 -0.32
CA HIS A 371 3.83 9.06 0.72
C HIS A 371 4.03 10.47 0.16
N SER A 372 5.10 10.72 -0.59
CA SER A 372 5.39 12.03 -1.19
C SER A 372 4.34 12.43 -2.24
N VAL A 373 3.81 11.48 -3.02
CA VAL A 373 2.67 11.75 -3.90
C VAL A 373 1.43 12.20 -3.12
N VAL A 374 1.14 11.56 -1.98
CA VAL A 374 -0.06 11.82 -1.18
C VAL A 374 0.05 13.12 -0.36
N HIS A 375 1.15 13.32 0.35
CA HIS A 375 1.32 14.41 1.32
C HIS A 375 2.02 15.64 0.76
N GLU A 376 2.90 15.47 -0.23
CA GLU A 376 3.66 16.56 -0.85
C GLU A 376 3.12 16.93 -2.24
N HIS A 377 2.13 16.19 -2.73
CA HIS A 377 1.57 16.33 -4.09
C HIS A 377 2.65 16.27 -5.19
N ALA A 378 3.71 15.50 -4.95
CA ALA A 378 4.77 15.28 -5.91
C ALA A 378 4.25 14.54 -7.15
N ASP A 379 4.79 14.87 -8.32
CA ASP A 379 4.62 14.02 -9.50
C ASP A 379 5.38 12.69 -9.33
N ALA A 380 5.08 11.71 -10.19
CA ALA A 380 5.62 10.36 -10.05
C ALA A 380 7.15 10.31 -10.18
N VAL A 381 7.74 11.13 -11.05
CA VAL A 381 9.18 11.16 -11.29
C VAL A 381 9.90 11.79 -10.10
N SER A 382 9.41 12.93 -9.64
CA SER A 382 9.94 13.65 -8.48
C SER A 382 9.86 12.79 -7.21
N ALA A 383 8.71 12.14 -6.97
CA ALA A 383 8.51 11.26 -5.82
C ALA A 383 9.46 10.05 -5.85
N MET A 384 9.59 9.39 -7.01
CA MET A 384 10.51 8.25 -7.16
C MET A 384 11.96 8.68 -6.97
N ASN A 385 12.37 9.81 -7.55
CA ASN A 385 13.74 10.30 -7.42
C ASN A 385 14.11 10.62 -5.97
N ALA A 386 13.24 11.31 -5.24
CA ALA A 386 13.46 11.59 -3.82
C ALA A 386 13.49 10.29 -3.00
N ALA A 387 12.58 9.37 -3.27
CA ALA A 387 12.48 8.11 -2.53
C ALA A 387 13.68 7.18 -2.71
N ARG A 388 14.48 7.34 -3.78
CA ARG A 388 15.70 6.53 -4.01
C ARG A 388 16.70 6.59 -2.88
N GLU A 389 16.76 7.70 -2.15
CA GLU A 389 17.65 7.84 -1.00
C GLU A 389 17.32 6.85 0.13
N ARG A 390 16.10 6.31 0.15
CA ARG A 390 15.71 5.24 1.08
C ARG A 390 16.34 3.91 0.72
N ARG A 391 16.75 3.69 -0.53
CA ARG A 391 17.23 2.38 -1.00
C ARG A 391 18.44 1.92 -0.19
N GLY A 392 18.31 0.79 0.50
CA GLY A 392 19.40 0.24 1.31
C GLY A 392 19.84 1.12 2.49
N SER A 393 19.10 2.19 2.81
CA SER A 393 19.35 2.97 4.02
C SER A 393 18.95 2.16 5.26
N MET A 394 19.57 2.39 6.42
CA MET A 394 19.15 1.77 7.69
C MET A 394 19.03 0.23 7.63
N MET A 395 19.85 -0.45 6.82
CA MET A 395 19.78 -1.92 6.70
C MET A 395 20.19 -2.64 7.98
N ASP A 396 21.06 -2.02 8.80
CA ASP A 396 21.53 -2.57 10.06
C ASP A 396 20.60 -2.22 11.25
N PHE A 397 19.36 -1.77 11.00
CA PHE A 397 18.47 -1.29 12.06
C PHE A 397 18.04 -2.39 13.05
N PHE A 398 17.91 -3.65 12.58
CA PHE A 398 17.74 -4.85 13.42
C PHE A 398 19.03 -5.67 13.56
N ALA A 399 20.21 -5.05 13.44
CA ALA A 399 21.43 -5.72 13.88
C ALA A 399 21.37 -5.86 15.42
N LEU A 400 20.99 -7.06 15.88
CA LEU A 400 20.89 -7.43 17.29
C LEU A 400 22.26 -7.70 17.92
#